data_AF-A0A662R3F1-F1
#
_entry.id   AF-A0A662R3F1-F1
#
_cell.length_a   1.000
_cell.length_b   1.000
_cell.length_c   1.000
_cell.angle_alpha   90.00
_cell.angle_beta   90.00
_cell.angle_gamma   90.00
#
_symmetry.space_group_name_H-M   'P 1'
#
loop_
_entity.id
_entity.type
_entity.pdbx_description
1 polymer ?
#
loop_
_entity_poly.entity_id
_entity_poly.type
_entity_poly.pdbx_seq_one_letter_code
_entity_poly.pdbx_strand_id
1 'polypeptide(L)'
;MKIINGQIITPDGVIENGAIEIVDGIITNIQENSSKSGDVIDANHGYVLPGIVDIHGDDLETAISPRPSARFPVDFALLHLDRRNAGLGITTKLHAIAYFEDELKSRHVGTSKEIVETMTHLRDEFLTNHFAHVRCEISSDLKDVLEAIESPLTKLISLMDHTPGQGQFTDPARYREYHKRMYGLN
;
A
#
# COMPACT_ATOMS: atom_id res chain seq x y z
N MET A 1 5.40 26.88 -5.30
CA MET A 1 6.38 26.04 -6.03
C MET A 1 5.87 25.80 -7.44
N LYS A 2 6.76 25.61 -8.42
CA LYS A 2 6.41 25.20 -9.78
C LYS A 2 7.22 23.98 -10.22
N ILE A 3 6.61 23.11 -11.00
CA ILE A 3 7.29 22.09 -11.79
C ILE A 3 7.19 22.53 -13.24
N ILE A 4 8.29 22.62 -13.99
CA ILE A 4 8.30 23.12 -15.38
C ILE A 4 9.03 22.18 -16.32
N ASN A 5 8.87 22.41 -17.62
CA ASN A 5 9.50 21.63 -18.70
C ASN A 5 9.21 20.13 -18.59
N GLY A 6 8.03 19.76 -18.09
CA GLY A 6 7.61 18.38 -17.93
C GLY A 6 6.77 17.89 -19.09
N GLN A 7 6.77 16.58 -19.32
CA GLN A 7 5.69 15.89 -20.05
C GLN A 7 4.63 15.53 -19.00
N ILE A 8 3.61 16.38 -18.85
CA ILE A 8 2.61 16.22 -17.77
C ILE A 8 1.56 15.21 -18.23
N ILE A 9 1.45 14.12 -17.48
CA ILE A 9 0.46 13.07 -17.73
C ILE A 9 -0.86 13.45 -17.06
N THR A 10 -1.92 13.57 -17.85
CA THR A 10 -3.30 13.78 -17.38
C THR A 10 -4.19 12.63 -17.85
N PRO A 11 -5.43 12.51 -17.33
CA PRO A 11 -6.38 11.52 -17.84
C PRO A 11 -6.69 11.68 -19.34
N ASP A 12 -6.56 12.88 -19.88
CA ASP A 12 -6.95 13.22 -21.26
C ASP A 12 -5.78 13.17 -22.25
N GLY A 13 -4.54 13.01 -21.76
CA GLY A 13 -3.35 12.91 -22.62
C GLY A 13 -2.07 13.43 -21.96
N VAL A 14 -1.12 13.84 -22.79
CA VAL A 14 0.16 14.38 -22.36
C VAL A 14 0.27 15.84 -22.78
N ILE A 15 0.55 16.72 -21.81
CA ILE A 15 0.87 18.13 -22.08
C ILE A 15 2.38 18.22 -22.24
N GLU A 16 2.84 18.49 -23.46
CA GLU A 16 4.26 18.69 -23.76
C GLU A 16 4.75 20.05 -23.24
N ASN A 17 6.00 20.11 -22.75
CA ASN A 17 6.60 21.33 -22.18
C ASN A 17 5.68 22.00 -21.13
N GLY A 18 5.01 21.17 -20.35
CA GLY A 18 4.03 21.59 -19.37
C GLY A 18 4.66 22.16 -18.11
N ALA A 19 3.84 22.92 -17.38
CA ALA A 19 4.12 23.41 -16.05
C ALA A 19 2.94 23.16 -15.10
N ILE A 20 3.26 22.85 -13.85
CA ILE A 20 2.32 22.72 -12.73
C ILE A 20 2.63 23.80 -11.70
N GLU A 21 1.61 24.55 -11.30
CA GLU A 21 1.71 25.49 -10.19
C GLU A 21 1.11 24.88 -8.92
N ILE A 22 1.87 24.95 -7.83
CA ILE A 22 1.50 24.40 -6.53
C ILE A 22 1.57 25.50 -5.47
N VAL A 23 0.44 25.76 -4.81
CA VAL A 23 0.28 26.72 -3.72
C VAL A 23 -0.29 26.00 -2.52
N ASP A 24 0.38 26.10 -1.37
CA ASP A 24 -0.05 25.48 -0.11
C ASP A 24 -0.38 23.97 -0.24
N GLY A 25 0.42 23.24 -1.03
CA GLY A 25 0.25 21.81 -1.28
C GLY A 25 -0.85 21.44 -2.27
N ILE A 26 -1.53 22.42 -2.87
CA ILE A 26 -2.63 22.22 -3.82
C ILE A 26 -2.17 22.62 -5.22
N ILE A 27 -2.50 21.80 -6.22
CA ILE A 27 -2.32 22.15 -7.64
C ILE A 27 -3.34 23.23 -7.99
N THR A 28 -2.86 24.43 -8.32
CA THR A 28 -3.73 25.57 -8.66
C THR A 28 -3.86 25.79 -10.16
N ASN A 29 -2.90 25.31 -10.94
CA ASN A 29 -2.88 25.51 -12.38
C ASN A 29 -2.00 24.44 -13.07
N ILE A 30 -2.40 24.03 -14.27
CA ILE A 30 -1.64 23.16 -15.18
C ILE A 30 -1.73 23.79 -16.56
N GLN A 31 -0.58 24.10 -17.17
CA GLN A 31 -0.54 24.81 -18.45
C GLN A 31 0.67 24.42 -19.29
N GLU A 32 0.63 24.71 -20.58
CA GLU A 32 1.81 24.66 -21.45
C GLU A 32 2.68 25.89 -21.24
N ASN A 33 4.00 25.66 -21.16
CA ASN A 33 5.02 26.69 -20.99
C ASN A 33 4.83 27.54 -19.71
N SER A 34 5.93 27.87 -19.04
CA SER A 34 5.87 28.80 -17.91
C SER A 34 7.19 29.55 -17.76
N SER A 35 7.10 30.76 -17.19
CA SER A 35 8.29 31.52 -16.84
C SER A 35 8.98 30.91 -15.62
N LYS A 36 10.32 30.97 -15.62
CA LYS A 36 11.13 30.60 -14.46
C LYS A 36 11.03 31.71 -13.42
N SER A 37 10.09 31.61 -12.48
CA SER A 37 9.98 32.52 -11.35
C SER A 37 9.58 31.81 -10.06
N GLY A 38 10.17 32.26 -8.94
CA GLY A 38 9.96 31.65 -7.63
C GLY A 38 10.76 30.35 -7.43
N ASP A 39 10.23 29.48 -6.57
CA ASP A 39 10.77 28.15 -6.30
C ASP A 39 10.33 27.15 -7.39
N VAL A 40 11.30 26.64 -8.14
CA VAL A 40 11.09 25.91 -9.41
C VAL A 40 11.87 24.60 -9.41
N ILE A 41 11.18 23.53 -9.77
CA ILE A 41 11.74 22.22 -10.12
C ILE A 41 11.68 22.09 -11.65
N ASP A 42 12.84 21.94 -12.28
CA ASP A 42 12.93 21.67 -13.72
C ASP A 42 12.83 20.16 -13.95
N ALA A 43 11.76 19.70 -14.61
CA ALA A 43 11.54 18.29 -14.90
C ALA A 43 12.44 17.77 -16.05
N ASN A 44 13.22 18.65 -16.70
CA ASN A 44 14.19 18.29 -17.74
C ASN A 44 13.60 17.40 -18.86
N HIS A 45 12.40 17.76 -19.33
CA HIS A 45 11.63 17.01 -20.33
C HIS A 45 11.22 15.59 -19.90
N GLY A 46 11.39 15.25 -18.62
CA GLY A 46 10.91 14.00 -18.03
C GLY A 46 9.40 13.97 -17.85
N TYR A 47 8.88 12.77 -17.61
CA TYR A 47 7.47 12.58 -17.29
C TYR A 47 7.15 13.08 -15.88
N VAL A 48 6.06 13.84 -15.78
CA VAL A 48 5.49 14.28 -14.50
C VAL A 48 4.14 13.59 -14.36
N LEU A 49 4.07 12.67 -13.41
CA LEU A 49 2.87 11.88 -13.13
C LEU A 49 2.28 12.26 -11.78
N PRO A 50 0.97 12.04 -11.57
CA PRO A 50 0.42 11.97 -10.23
C PRO A 50 1.20 10.96 -9.37
N GLY A 51 1.27 11.21 -8.06
CA GLY A 51 1.86 10.26 -7.13
C GLY A 51 1.16 8.91 -7.19
N ILE A 52 1.93 7.83 -7.09
CA ILE A 52 1.41 6.47 -7.25
C ILE A 52 0.54 6.12 -6.04
N VAL A 53 -0.63 5.53 -6.33
CA VAL A 53 -1.53 4.93 -5.34
C VAL A 53 -1.36 3.42 -5.41
N ASP A 54 -0.68 2.85 -4.43
CA ASP A 54 -0.52 1.41 -4.28
C ASP A 54 -1.65 0.87 -3.40
N ILE A 55 -2.59 0.15 -4.02
CA ILE A 55 -3.79 -0.35 -3.36
C ILE A 55 -3.60 -1.71 -2.68
N HIS A 56 -2.47 -2.39 -2.91
CA HIS A 56 -2.25 -3.74 -2.39
C HIS A 56 -0.76 -4.09 -2.38
N GLY A 57 -0.20 -4.34 -1.19
CA GLY A 57 1.09 -5.02 -1.08
C GLY A 57 1.24 -5.83 0.21
N ASP A 58 1.94 -6.96 0.07
CA ASP A 58 2.29 -7.89 1.16
C ASP A 58 3.65 -7.54 1.81
N ASP A 59 4.19 -6.36 1.51
CA ASP A 59 5.51 -5.94 1.95
C ASP A 59 5.60 -5.61 3.45
N LEU A 60 4.47 -5.25 4.08
CA LEU A 60 4.39 -5.01 5.51
C LEU A 60 4.66 -6.27 6.34
N GLU A 61 4.09 -7.41 5.94
CA GLU A 61 4.30 -8.68 6.63
C GLU A 61 5.79 -9.06 6.59
N THR A 62 6.44 -8.87 5.44
CA THR A 62 7.88 -9.12 5.29
C THR A 62 8.73 -8.11 6.06
N ALA A 63 8.31 -6.86 6.18
CA ALA A 63 9.03 -5.86 6.96
C ALA A 63 8.96 -6.14 8.47
N ILE A 64 7.82 -6.61 8.97
CA ILE A 64 7.64 -7.01 10.38
C ILE A 64 8.37 -8.33 10.65
N SER A 65 8.22 -9.31 9.77
CA SER A 65 8.73 -10.67 9.95
C SER A 65 9.53 -11.15 8.74
N PRO A 66 10.74 -10.60 8.49
CA PRO A 66 11.54 -10.93 7.30
C PRO A 66 12.02 -12.38 7.27
N ARG A 67 12.02 -13.05 8.42
CA ARG A 67 12.27 -14.49 8.56
C ARG A 67 11.59 -15.01 9.84
N PRO A 68 11.27 -16.30 9.95
CA PRO A 68 10.49 -16.84 11.07
C PRO A 68 11.06 -16.55 12.47
N SER A 69 12.37 -16.44 12.60
CA SER A 69 13.05 -16.23 13.88
C SER A 69 13.24 -14.76 14.26
N ALA A 70 12.73 -13.81 13.48
CA ALA A 70 12.94 -12.38 13.70
C ALA A 70 11.63 -11.61 13.47
N ARG A 71 11.18 -10.92 14.52
CA ARG A 71 10.05 -9.98 14.47
C ARG A 71 10.57 -8.60 14.86
N PHE A 72 10.35 -7.63 13.98
CA PHE A 72 10.63 -6.22 14.24
C PHE A 72 9.41 -5.53 14.85
N PRO A 73 9.61 -4.45 15.62
CA PRO A 73 8.54 -3.56 16.04
C PRO A 73 7.75 -3.01 14.83
N VAL A 74 6.43 -2.91 14.97
CA VAL A 74 5.52 -2.50 13.89
C VAL A 74 5.77 -1.04 13.47
N ASP A 75 6.05 -0.16 14.41
CA ASP A 75 6.40 1.24 14.17
C ASP A 75 7.67 1.38 13.32
N PHE A 76 8.72 0.62 13.65
CA PHE A 76 9.96 0.56 12.88
C PHE A 76 9.71 0.08 11.45
N ALA A 77 8.92 -0.99 11.28
CA ALA A 77 8.58 -1.53 9.96
C ALA A 77 7.81 -0.50 9.11
N LEU A 78 6.80 0.16 9.69
CA LEU A 78 6.00 1.18 9.01
C LEU A 78 6.83 2.39 8.59
N LEU A 79 7.66 2.94 9.48
CA LEU A 79 8.53 4.09 9.18
C LEU A 79 9.60 3.78 8.14
N HIS A 80 10.06 2.53 8.08
CA HIS A 80 10.95 2.07 7.02
C HIS A 80 10.23 2.00 5.67
N LEU A 81 9.03 1.43 5.64
CA LEU A 81 8.22 1.31 4.44
C LEU A 81 7.76 2.67 3.90
N ASP A 82 7.39 3.61 4.76
CA ASP A 82 7.03 4.98 4.37
C ASP A 82 8.15 5.65 3.56
N ARG A 83 9.38 5.61 4.07
CA ARG A 83 10.56 6.15 3.36
C ARG A 83 10.79 5.44 2.03
N ARG A 84 10.60 4.13 2.00
CA ARG A 84 10.72 3.34 0.77
C ARG A 84 9.65 3.74 -0.25
N ASN A 85 8.40 3.88 0.17
CA ASN A 85 7.29 4.30 -0.66
C ASN A 85 7.54 5.68 -1.26
N ALA A 86 7.94 6.65 -0.42
CA ALA A 86 8.30 7.99 -0.88
C ALA A 86 9.41 7.96 -1.94
N GLY A 87 10.46 7.14 -1.73
CA GLY A 87 11.55 6.96 -2.68
C GLY A 87 11.15 6.28 -4.00
N LEU A 88 10.06 5.53 -4.01
CA LEU A 88 9.50 4.87 -5.20
C LEU A 88 8.39 5.69 -5.88
N GLY A 89 8.10 6.90 -5.39
CA GLY A 89 7.03 7.74 -5.91
C GLY A 89 5.62 7.29 -5.51
N ILE A 90 5.50 6.38 -4.54
CA ILE A 90 4.22 5.98 -3.93
C ILE A 90 3.86 7.04 -2.88
N THR A 91 2.83 7.82 -3.15
CA THR A 91 2.36 8.87 -2.24
C THR A 91 1.18 8.41 -1.37
N THR A 92 0.54 7.31 -1.76
CA THR A 92 -0.56 6.71 -1.01
C THR A 92 -0.44 5.19 -1.06
N LYS A 93 -0.37 4.55 0.10
CA LYS A 93 -0.27 3.10 0.27
C LYS A 93 -1.44 2.56 1.06
N LEU A 94 -2.12 1.55 0.52
CA LEU A 94 -3.06 0.73 1.26
C LEU A 94 -2.36 -0.58 1.61
N HIS A 95 -2.06 -0.76 2.89
CA HIS A 95 -1.41 -1.97 3.39
C HIS A 95 -2.38 -3.14 3.37
N ALA A 96 -1.98 -4.25 2.76
CA ALA A 96 -2.83 -5.42 2.66
C ALA A 96 -2.77 -6.24 3.96
N ILE A 97 -3.74 -6.03 4.85
CA ILE A 97 -3.72 -6.57 6.22
C ILE A 97 -4.71 -7.74 6.33
N ALA A 98 -4.21 -8.92 6.69
CA ALA A 98 -5.03 -10.11 6.90
C ALA A 98 -5.78 -10.03 8.24
N TYR A 99 -7.10 -9.89 8.20
CA TYR A 99 -7.98 -9.97 9.37
C TYR A 99 -8.58 -11.37 9.50
N PHE A 100 -7.70 -12.38 9.56
CA PHE A 100 -8.03 -13.77 9.84
C PHE A 100 -6.79 -14.48 10.38
N GLU A 101 -6.99 -15.59 11.07
CA GLU A 101 -5.91 -16.43 11.59
C GLU A 101 -5.33 -17.32 10.48
N ASP A 102 -4.01 -17.38 10.37
CA ASP A 102 -3.28 -18.31 9.49
C ASP A 102 -1.97 -18.71 10.17
N GLU A 103 -2.02 -19.82 10.92
CA GLU A 103 -0.89 -20.34 11.70
C GLU A 103 0.32 -20.66 10.81
N LEU A 104 0.09 -21.16 9.60
CA LEU A 104 1.17 -21.53 8.65
C LEU A 104 1.98 -20.30 8.23
N LYS A 105 1.35 -19.12 8.22
CA LYS A 105 2.00 -17.84 7.93
C LYS A 105 2.23 -16.98 9.18
N SER A 106 1.96 -17.52 10.38
CA SER A 106 2.06 -16.78 11.64
C SER A 106 1.26 -15.48 11.64
N ARG A 107 0.09 -15.49 10.99
CA ARG A 107 -0.83 -14.34 10.95
C ARG A 107 -1.84 -14.44 12.07
N HIS A 108 -1.95 -13.34 12.82
CA HIS A 108 -2.85 -13.21 13.95
C HIS A 108 -3.60 -11.90 13.86
N VAL A 109 -4.90 -11.92 14.13
CA VAL A 109 -5.74 -10.72 14.08
C VAL A 109 -5.26 -9.66 15.08
N GLY A 110 -4.67 -10.07 16.20
CA GLY A 110 -4.04 -9.15 17.16
C GLY A 110 -2.93 -8.29 16.54
N THR A 111 -2.10 -8.85 15.65
CA THR A 111 -1.07 -8.08 14.92
C THR A 111 -1.72 -7.12 13.91
N SER A 112 -2.82 -7.53 13.29
CA SER A 112 -3.58 -6.67 12.36
C SER A 112 -4.16 -5.44 13.05
N LYS A 113 -4.68 -5.60 14.28
CA LYS A 113 -5.12 -4.47 15.12
C LYS A 113 -3.95 -3.58 15.54
N GLU A 114 -2.84 -4.17 16.00
CA GLU A 114 -1.60 -3.45 16.36
C GLU A 114 -1.10 -2.57 15.19
N ILE A 115 -1.16 -3.08 13.96
CA ILE A 115 -0.78 -2.33 12.75
C ILE A 115 -1.66 -1.09 12.56
N VAL A 116 -2.98 -1.24 12.58
CA VAL A 116 -3.90 -0.12 12.33
C VAL A 116 -3.83 0.94 13.44
N GLU A 117 -3.68 0.51 14.70
CA GLU A 117 -3.45 1.41 15.83
C GLU A 117 -2.15 2.19 15.67
N THR A 118 -1.05 1.50 15.33
CA THR A 118 0.26 2.12 15.13
C THR A 118 0.25 3.09 13.94
N MET A 119 -0.41 2.73 12.84
CA MET A 119 -0.62 3.64 11.70
C MET A 119 -1.37 4.91 12.10
N THR A 120 -2.33 4.80 13.02
CA THR A 120 -3.08 5.95 13.51
C THR A 120 -2.18 6.88 14.33
N HIS A 121 -1.33 6.32 15.20
CA HIS A 121 -0.40 7.10 16.02
C HIS A 121 0.70 7.78 15.20
N LEU A 122 1.23 7.11 14.18
CA LEU A 122 2.32 7.62 13.33
C LEU A 122 1.85 8.51 12.19
N ARG A 123 0.54 8.80 12.08
CA ARG A 123 -0.04 9.47 10.92
C ARG A 123 0.66 10.77 10.53
N ASP A 124 1.03 11.58 11.52
CA ASP A 124 1.66 12.89 11.31
C ASP A 124 3.20 12.79 11.14
N GLU A 125 3.78 11.59 11.28
CA GLU A 125 5.21 11.33 11.08
C GLU A 125 5.53 10.79 9.68
N PHE A 126 4.53 10.26 8.98
CA PHE A 126 4.71 9.69 7.64
C PHE A 126 4.93 10.76 6.56
N LEU A 127 5.80 10.45 5.60
CA LEU A 127 6.01 11.22 4.38
C LEU A 127 4.89 10.99 3.36
N THR A 128 4.21 9.85 3.44
CA THR A 128 3.19 9.39 2.50
C THR A 128 1.87 9.07 3.23
N ASN A 129 0.77 8.96 2.48
CA ASN A 129 -0.50 8.58 3.06
C ASN A 129 -0.57 7.07 3.25
N HIS A 130 -0.90 6.62 4.46
CA HIS A 130 -1.07 5.21 4.78
C HIS A 130 -2.52 4.88 5.17
N PHE A 131 -3.07 3.86 4.52
CA PHE A 131 -4.42 3.36 4.73
C PHE A 131 -4.42 1.83 4.84
N ALA A 132 -5.54 1.27 5.32
CA ALA A 132 -5.73 -0.17 5.43
C ALA A 132 -6.54 -0.71 4.25
N HIS A 133 -6.00 -1.75 3.62
CA HIS A 133 -6.73 -2.71 2.81
C HIS A 133 -7.00 -3.96 3.65
N VAL A 134 -8.20 -4.07 4.20
CA VAL A 134 -8.63 -5.17 5.07
C VAL A 134 -8.92 -6.40 4.21
N ARG A 135 -8.25 -7.51 4.50
CA ARG A 135 -8.45 -8.80 3.82
C ARG A 135 -9.16 -9.75 4.77
N CYS A 136 -10.24 -10.33 4.28
CA CYS A 136 -11.09 -11.26 5.01
C CYS A 136 -11.04 -12.62 4.33
N GLU A 137 -11.04 -13.70 5.09
CA GLU A 137 -11.25 -15.06 4.55
C GLU A 137 -12.73 -15.42 4.63
N ILE A 138 -13.30 -16.05 3.60
CA ILE A 138 -14.73 -16.41 3.60
C ILE A 138 -15.08 -17.44 4.68
N SER A 139 -14.10 -18.25 5.10
CA SER A 139 -14.26 -19.26 6.15
C SER A 139 -13.93 -18.77 7.55
N SER A 140 -13.50 -17.51 7.74
CA SER A 140 -13.16 -16.97 9.07
C SER A 140 -14.33 -16.25 9.74
N ASP A 141 -14.28 -16.11 11.06
CA ASP A 141 -15.18 -15.20 11.79
C ASP A 141 -14.98 -13.76 11.29
N LEU A 142 -16.08 -13.06 11.02
CA LEU A 142 -16.10 -11.71 10.48
C LEU A 142 -16.10 -10.62 11.56
N LYS A 143 -16.21 -10.98 12.84
CA LYS A 143 -16.36 -10.00 13.93
C LYS A 143 -15.26 -8.93 13.92
N ASP A 144 -14.00 -9.35 13.81
CA ASP A 144 -12.87 -8.40 13.81
C ASP A 144 -12.78 -7.59 12.50
N VAL A 145 -13.25 -8.17 11.38
CA VAL A 145 -13.36 -7.45 10.11
C VAL A 145 -14.39 -6.34 10.22
N LEU A 146 -15.57 -6.62 10.79
CA LEU A 146 -16.63 -5.63 10.98
C LEU A 146 -16.16 -4.46 11.86
N GLU A 147 -15.39 -4.74 12.91
CA GLU A 147 -14.76 -3.69 13.73
C GLU A 147 -13.75 -2.86 12.92
N ALA A 148 -12.90 -3.52 12.12
CA ALA A 148 -11.87 -2.85 11.32
C ALA A 148 -12.46 -1.93 10.23
N ILE A 149 -13.64 -2.25 9.70
CA ILE A 149 -14.31 -1.44 8.68
C ILE A 149 -14.73 -0.06 9.21
N GLU A 150 -15.02 0.05 10.51
CA GLU A 150 -15.38 1.32 11.14
C GLU A 150 -14.18 2.27 11.29
N SER A 151 -12.95 1.78 11.12
CA SER A 151 -11.76 2.62 11.16
C SER A 151 -11.73 3.60 9.97
N PRO A 152 -11.46 4.91 10.20
CA PRO A 152 -11.31 5.87 9.12
C PRO A 152 -10.11 5.58 8.21
N LEU A 153 -9.16 4.76 8.66
CA LEU A 153 -8.03 4.31 7.86
C LEU A 153 -8.38 3.21 6.86
N THR A 154 -9.48 2.49 7.05
CA THR A 154 -9.92 1.43 6.14
C THR A 154 -10.51 2.06 4.88
N LYS A 155 -9.88 1.78 3.73
CA LYS A 155 -10.30 2.31 2.41
C LYS A 155 -10.65 1.23 1.39
N LEU A 156 -10.25 0.00 1.65
CA LEU A 156 -10.53 -1.14 0.77
C LEU A 156 -10.74 -2.40 1.60
N ILE A 157 -11.66 -3.25 1.13
CA ILE A 157 -11.91 -4.57 1.69
C ILE A 157 -11.83 -5.59 0.56
N SER A 158 -11.15 -6.72 0.79
CA SER A 158 -11.22 -7.88 -0.10
C SER A 158 -11.67 -9.12 0.65
N LEU A 159 -12.61 -9.84 0.04
CA LEU A 159 -13.00 -11.17 0.45
C LEU A 159 -12.13 -12.18 -0.32
N MET A 160 -11.42 -13.01 0.42
CA MET A 160 -10.59 -14.09 -0.08
C MET A 160 -11.34 -15.41 0.06
N ASP A 161 -11.13 -16.29 -0.90
CA ASP A 161 -11.62 -17.67 -0.86
C ASP A 161 -10.43 -18.58 -1.21
N HIS A 162 -9.85 -19.19 -0.17
CA HIS A 162 -8.79 -20.18 -0.34
C HIS A 162 -9.31 -21.63 -0.31
N THR A 163 -10.62 -21.84 -0.53
CA THR A 163 -11.22 -23.18 -0.57
C THR A 163 -10.67 -23.99 -1.76
N PRO A 164 -10.11 -25.20 -1.55
CA PRO A 164 -9.66 -26.06 -2.64
C PRO A 164 -10.80 -26.48 -3.57
N GLY A 165 -10.54 -26.55 -4.88
CA GLY A 165 -11.52 -26.94 -5.90
C GLY A 165 -12.03 -25.78 -6.74
N GLN A 166 -11.75 -24.53 -6.36
CA GLN A 166 -12.00 -23.31 -7.14
C GLN A 166 -10.80 -22.36 -7.03
N GLY A 167 -10.74 -21.31 -7.88
CA GLY A 167 -9.69 -20.28 -7.78
C GLY A 167 -8.26 -20.79 -7.99
N GLN A 168 -7.37 -20.52 -7.02
CA GLN A 168 -5.92 -20.77 -7.12
C GLN A 168 -5.57 -22.27 -7.28
N PHE A 169 -6.33 -23.16 -6.67
CA PHE A 169 -6.12 -24.61 -6.75
C PHE A 169 -7.42 -25.34 -7.09
N THR A 170 -7.64 -25.55 -8.39
CA THR A 170 -8.79 -26.32 -8.90
C THR A 170 -8.70 -27.81 -8.58
N ASP A 171 -7.50 -28.33 -8.32
CA ASP A 171 -7.24 -29.71 -7.92
C ASP A 171 -6.79 -29.77 -6.45
N PRO A 172 -7.57 -30.40 -5.55
CA PRO A 172 -7.20 -30.59 -4.14
C PRO A 172 -5.89 -31.34 -3.93
N ALA A 173 -5.47 -32.21 -4.86
CA ALA A 173 -4.18 -32.89 -4.77
C ALA A 173 -3.02 -31.90 -4.93
N ARG A 174 -3.12 -30.97 -5.90
CA ARG A 174 -2.13 -29.88 -6.09
C ARG A 174 -2.08 -28.91 -4.92
N TYR A 175 -3.23 -28.60 -4.33
CA TYR A 175 -3.30 -27.81 -3.10
C TYR A 175 -2.46 -28.46 -1.98
N ARG A 176 -2.65 -29.77 -1.75
CA ARG A 176 -1.90 -30.54 -0.74
C ARG A 176 -0.41 -30.56 -1.06
N GLU A 177 -0.03 -30.88 -2.30
CA GLU A 177 1.38 -30.96 -2.69
C GLU A 177 2.10 -29.62 -2.51
N TYR A 178 1.47 -28.51 -2.91
CA TYR A 178 2.00 -27.17 -2.72
C TYR A 178 2.25 -26.87 -1.23
N HIS A 179 1.25 -27.09 -0.38
CA HIS A 179 1.37 -26.78 1.06
C HIS A 179 2.36 -27.72 1.77
N LYS A 180 2.42 -29.01 1.39
CA LYS A 180 3.45 -29.93 1.89
C LYS A 180 4.85 -29.44 1.56
N ARG A 181 5.09 -29.02 0.32
CA ARG A 181 6.39 -28.51 -0.12
C ARG A 181 6.75 -27.18 0.54
N MET A 182 5.79 -26.26 0.63
CA MET A 182 6.04 -24.90 1.11
C MET A 182 6.18 -24.81 2.62
N TYR A 183 5.42 -25.61 3.37
CA TYR A 183 5.36 -25.54 4.84
C TYR A 183 5.89 -26.81 5.54
N GLY A 184 6.43 -27.78 4.79
CA GLY A 184 7.01 -29.00 5.37
C GLY A 184 5.99 -29.90 6.07
N LEU A 185 4.73 -29.89 5.62
CA LEU A 185 3.65 -30.70 6.20
C LEU A 185 3.76 -32.16 5.75
N ASN A 186 3.54 -33.11 6.68
CA ASN A 186 3.58 -34.55 6.42
C ASN A 186 2.34 -35.07 5.67
#